data_AF-A0A8B9JXE6-F1
#
_entry.id   AF-A0A8B9JXE6-F1
#
_cell.length_a   1.000
_cell.length_b   1.000
_cell.length_c   1.000
_cell.angle_alpha   90.00
_cell.angle_beta   90.00
_cell.angle_gamma   90.00
#
_symmetry.space_group_name_H-M   'P 1'
#
loop_
_entity.id
_entity.type
_entity.pdbx_description
1 polymer ?
#
loop_
_entity_poly.entity_id
_entity_poly.type
_entity_poly.pdbx_seq_one_letter_code
_entity_poly.pdbx_strand_id
1 'polypeptide(L)'
;SLSVTLLLNEGLFAVCLFVAAKFNRLCSTNPKNSARSCDRFGCGHYGAKRVNGKHRGLDITCSDWAKVYAPFDLILRGRSRPYGNKNIINDGVTIRGQDLCVRLFYIRPVRFSGWVRKGQRLGIMLPMQKIYPGITSHIHLQMCDWSDPTKYV
;
A
#
# COMPACT_ATOMS: atom_id res chain seq x y z
N SER A 1 -1.86 -30.66 61.66
CA SER A 1 -1.51 -31.78 60.77
C SER A 1 -2.11 -31.50 59.40
N LEU A 2 -1.27 -31.51 58.35
CA LEU A 2 -1.45 -31.44 56.88
C LEU A 2 -2.76 -30.85 56.30
N SER A 3 -2.75 -29.71 55.57
CA SER A 3 -2.29 -29.47 54.18
C SER A 3 -3.17 -30.09 53.08
N VAL A 4 -3.87 -29.26 52.31
CA VAL A 4 -3.92 -29.34 50.82
C VAL A 4 -4.12 -27.93 50.26
N THR A 5 -3.10 -27.43 49.57
CA THR A 5 -3.09 -26.22 48.75
C THR A 5 -3.77 -26.52 47.41
N LEU A 6 -4.77 -25.73 46.99
CA LEU A 6 -5.25 -25.73 45.61
C LEU A 6 -4.94 -24.37 44.97
N LEU A 7 -3.90 -24.35 44.14
CA LEU A 7 -3.55 -23.24 43.25
C LEU A 7 -4.45 -23.32 42.02
N LEU A 8 -5.32 -22.33 41.81
CA LEU A 8 -5.94 -22.09 40.51
C LEU A 8 -5.45 -20.73 39.99
N ASN A 9 -4.48 -20.85 39.08
CA ASN A 9 -3.88 -19.79 38.30
C ASN A 9 -4.76 -19.55 37.07
N GLU A 10 -5.80 -18.74 37.19
CA GLU A 10 -6.67 -18.40 36.06
C GLU A 10 -6.01 -17.30 35.24
N GLY A 11 -5.29 -17.75 34.20
CA GLY A 11 -4.59 -16.93 33.25
C GLY A 11 -5.50 -15.90 32.58
N LEU A 12 -5.00 -14.67 32.54
CA LEU A 12 -5.53 -13.59 31.71
C LEU A 12 -5.44 -14.04 30.24
N PHE A 13 -6.52 -14.61 29.71
CA PHE A 13 -6.64 -14.96 28.30
C PHE A 13 -6.66 -13.65 27.51
N ALA A 14 -5.49 -13.14 27.15
CA ALA A 14 -5.33 -12.01 26.26
C ALA A 14 -5.86 -12.44 24.88
N VAL A 15 -7.15 -12.20 24.64
CA VAL A 15 -7.72 -12.26 23.29
C VAL A 15 -7.02 -11.16 22.51
N CYS A 16 -5.94 -11.54 21.81
CA CYS A 16 -5.27 -10.68 20.87
C CYS A 16 -6.25 -10.46 19.72
N LEU A 17 -7.09 -9.43 19.83
CA LEU A 17 -7.88 -8.92 18.73
C LEU A 17 -6.87 -8.51 17.66
N PHE A 18 -6.67 -9.36 16.67
CA PHE A 18 -5.93 -9.03 15.45
C PHE A 18 -6.75 -7.98 14.70
N VAL A 19 -6.64 -6.71 15.13
CA VAL A 19 -7.10 -5.60 14.32
C VAL A 19 -6.21 -5.58 13.09
N ALA A 20 -6.76 -6.02 11.96
CA ALA A 20 -6.05 -5.96 10.69
C ALA A 20 -5.54 -4.53 10.48
N ALA A 21 -4.24 -4.39 10.24
CA ALA A 21 -3.61 -3.10 10.05
C ALA A 21 -4.27 -2.35 8.88
N LYS A 22 -4.99 -1.27 9.18
CA LYS A 22 -5.60 -0.41 8.16
C LYS A 22 -4.65 0.73 7.79
N PHE A 23 -4.51 0.99 6.51
CA PHE A 23 -3.61 1.98 5.96
C PHE A 23 -4.11 3.37 6.32
N ASN A 24 -3.21 4.20 6.83
CA ASN A 24 -3.45 5.62 6.89
C ASN A 24 -3.53 6.22 5.46
N ARG A 25 -3.96 7.48 5.36
CA ARG A 25 -4.03 8.23 4.11
C ARG A 25 -2.73 8.11 3.32
N LEU A 26 -2.80 7.52 2.13
CA LEU A 26 -1.68 7.35 1.20
C LEU A 26 -1.48 8.59 0.33
N CYS A 27 -2.55 9.27 -0.08
CA CYS A 27 -2.49 10.40 -1.01
C CYS A 27 -3.14 11.67 -0.44
N SER A 28 -2.53 12.83 -0.67
CA SER A 28 -3.06 14.12 -0.20
C SER A 28 -4.41 14.50 -0.80
N THR A 29 -4.73 14.05 -2.01
CA THR A 29 -6.01 14.32 -2.69
C THR A 29 -7.05 13.22 -2.50
N ASN A 30 -6.73 12.18 -1.72
CA ASN A 30 -7.64 11.06 -1.43
C ASN A 30 -7.50 10.62 0.04
N PRO A 31 -8.16 11.31 0.99
CA PRO A 31 -8.03 11.02 2.42
C PRO A 31 -8.60 9.66 2.84
N LYS A 32 -9.49 9.07 2.03
CA LYS A 32 -10.16 7.80 2.33
C LYS A 32 -9.49 6.59 1.67
N ASN A 33 -8.40 6.80 0.91
CA ASN A 33 -7.79 5.78 0.07
C ASN A 33 -8.80 5.09 -0.88
N SER A 34 -9.78 5.84 -1.40
CA SER A 34 -10.76 5.32 -2.35
C SER A 34 -10.07 4.68 -3.56
N ALA A 35 -10.48 3.47 -3.90
CA ALA A 35 -10.01 2.77 -5.08
C ALA A 35 -10.50 3.45 -6.37
N ARG A 36 -9.69 3.38 -7.41
CA ARG A 36 -10.05 3.77 -8.77
C ARG A 36 -11.14 2.84 -9.30
N SER A 37 -12.19 3.44 -9.85
CA SER A 37 -13.28 2.76 -10.55
C SER A 37 -12.83 2.26 -11.93
N CYS A 38 -13.76 2.10 -12.87
CA CYS A 38 -13.46 1.79 -14.26
C CYS A 38 -13.41 3.07 -15.09
N ASP A 39 -12.44 3.13 -16.00
CA ASP A 39 -12.38 4.11 -17.08
C ASP A 39 -12.01 3.40 -18.39
N ARG A 40 -11.75 4.15 -19.47
CA ARG A 40 -11.44 3.59 -20.79
C ARG A 40 -10.16 2.72 -20.82
N PHE A 41 -9.31 2.79 -19.79
CA PHE A 41 -8.10 1.97 -19.66
C PHE A 41 -8.31 0.73 -18.77
N GLY A 42 -9.54 0.51 -18.29
CA GLY A 42 -9.91 -0.62 -17.43
C GLY A 42 -10.24 -0.20 -16.00
N CYS A 43 -10.35 -1.18 -15.11
CA CYS A 43 -10.76 -1.00 -13.72
C CYS A 43 -9.59 -1.14 -12.73
N GLY A 44 -9.65 -0.37 -11.64
CA GLY A 44 -8.57 -0.28 -10.64
C GLY A 44 -8.56 -1.32 -9.51
N HIS A 45 -9.61 -2.14 -9.38
CA HIS A 45 -9.70 -3.13 -8.30
C HIS A 45 -8.77 -4.34 -8.52
N TYR A 46 -8.43 -5.06 -7.44
CA TYR A 46 -7.68 -6.31 -7.52
C TYR A 46 -8.45 -7.36 -8.32
N GLY A 47 -7.75 -8.12 -9.17
CA GLY A 47 -8.35 -9.15 -10.01
C GLY A 47 -9.04 -8.65 -11.28
N ALA A 48 -9.12 -7.32 -11.51
CA ALA A 48 -9.69 -6.75 -12.72
C ALA A 48 -9.03 -7.31 -14.00
N LYS A 49 -9.80 -7.51 -15.07
CA LYS A 49 -9.28 -8.05 -16.34
C LYS A 49 -8.19 -7.13 -16.92
N ARG A 50 -7.14 -7.73 -17.45
CA ARG A 50 -6.07 -7.10 -18.24
C ARG A 50 -5.85 -7.92 -19.51
N VAL A 51 -5.19 -7.34 -20.51
CA VAL A 51 -4.88 -8.03 -21.79
C VAL A 51 -4.15 -9.36 -21.53
N ASN A 52 -3.14 -9.32 -20.65
CA ASN A 52 -2.30 -10.48 -20.32
C ASN A 52 -2.54 -10.97 -18.87
N GLY A 53 -3.80 -11.13 -18.47
CA GLY A 53 -4.17 -11.74 -17.19
C GLY A 53 -5.03 -10.84 -16.29
N LYS A 54 -4.70 -10.80 -15.00
CA LYS A 54 -5.46 -10.05 -13.99
C LYS A 54 -4.63 -8.93 -13.37
N HIS A 55 -5.31 -7.89 -12.92
CA HIS A 55 -4.72 -6.81 -12.15
C HIS A 55 -4.26 -7.35 -10.79
N ARG A 56 -2.96 -7.28 -10.50
CA ARG A 56 -2.37 -7.87 -9.29
C ARG A 56 -2.16 -6.87 -8.15
N GLY A 57 -2.81 -5.73 -8.23
CA GLY A 57 -2.75 -4.67 -7.23
C GLY A 57 -4.09 -3.98 -7.08
N LEU A 58 -4.09 -2.91 -6.30
CA LEU A 58 -5.22 -2.01 -6.12
C LEU A 58 -4.76 -0.59 -6.48
N ASP A 59 -5.50 0.06 -7.36
CA ASP A 59 -5.23 1.42 -7.78
C ASP A 59 -5.92 2.38 -6.82
N ILE A 60 -5.15 3.09 -5.99
CA ILE A 60 -5.68 4.12 -5.08
C ILE A 60 -5.68 5.45 -5.81
N THR A 61 -6.83 6.10 -5.94
CA THR A 61 -6.90 7.36 -6.69
C THR A 61 -5.98 8.40 -6.05
N CYS A 62 -5.20 9.06 -6.89
CA CYS A 62 -4.24 10.07 -6.46
C CYS A 62 -3.89 10.97 -7.64
N SER A 63 -4.11 12.28 -7.48
CA SER A 63 -3.89 13.25 -8.54
C SER A 63 -2.39 13.35 -8.88
N ASP A 64 -2.08 13.63 -10.14
CA ASP A 64 -0.70 13.90 -10.57
C ASP A 64 -0.06 14.96 -9.65
N TRP A 65 1.20 14.75 -9.28
CA TRP A 65 1.99 15.61 -8.38
C TRP A 65 1.51 15.72 -6.93
N ALA A 66 0.42 15.03 -6.55
CA ALA A 66 -0.05 14.98 -5.17
C ALA A 66 1.01 14.40 -4.23
N LYS A 67 0.99 14.82 -2.95
CA LYS A 67 1.90 14.29 -1.93
C LYS A 67 1.47 12.87 -1.57
N VAL A 68 2.46 11.98 -1.44
CA VAL A 68 2.28 10.60 -1.01
C VAL A 68 2.85 10.43 0.39
N TYR A 69 2.11 9.78 1.28
CA TYR A 69 2.45 9.61 2.70
C TYR A 69 2.63 8.15 3.07
N ALA A 70 3.37 7.89 4.14
CA ALA A 70 3.54 6.54 4.68
C ALA A 70 2.23 6.04 5.31
N PRO A 71 1.65 4.92 4.81
CA PRO A 71 0.39 4.40 5.34
C PRO A 71 0.53 3.80 6.74
N PHE A 72 1.74 3.40 7.13
CA PHE A 72 2.11 2.85 8.44
C PHE A 72 3.59 3.13 8.73
N ASP A 73 4.06 2.81 9.94
CA ASP A 73 5.48 2.88 10.28
C ASP A 73 6.25 1.82 9.49
N LEU A 74 7.22 2.25 8.68
CA LEU A 74 7.82 1.39 7.66
C LEU A 74 9.32 1.62 7.49
N ILE A 75 9.97 0.64 6.88
CA ILE A 75 11.31 0.74 6.31
C ILE A 75 11.23 0.66 4.78
N LEU A 76 11.96 1.54 4.11
CA LEU A 76 12.12 1.53 2.67
C LEU A 76 13.15 0.46 2.27
N ARG A 77 12.78 -0.43 1.34
CA ARG A 77 13.56 -1.60 0.91
C ARG A 77 14.05 -1.49 -0.53
N GLY A 78 14.27 -0.26 -1.00
CA GLY A 78 14.81 0.00 -2.33
C GLY A 78 13.77 0.35 -3.37
N ARG A 79 14.27 0.83 -4.51
CA ARG A 79 13.49 1.24 -5.67
C ARG A 79 12.76 0.04 -6.29
N SER A 80 11.49 0.24 -6.64
CA SER A 80 10.67 -0.77 -7.33
C SER A 80 10.06 -0.15 -8.58
N ARG A 81 10.35 -0.73 -9.75
CA ARG A 81 9.89 -0.21 -11.04
C ARG A 81 8.79 -1.11 -11.62
N PRO A 82 7.62 -0.56 -12.02
CA PRO A 82 6.55 -1.35 -12.63
C PRO A 82 6.88 -1.87 -14.04
N TYR A 83 7.82 -1.22 -14.75
CA TYR A 83 8.17 -1.54 -16.12
C TYR A 83 9.67 -1.78 -16.29
N GLY A 84 10.06 -2.55 -17.32
CA GLY A 84 11.46 -2.72 -17.72
C GLY A 84 12.02 -1.57 -18.56
N ASN A 85 11.18 -0.66 -19.05
CA ASN A 85 11.55 0.42 -19.98
C ASN A 85 11.69 1.79 -19.28
N LYS A 86 12.31 2.76 -19.95
CA LYS A 86 12.42 4.15 -19.44
C LYS A 86 11.14 4.93 -19.74
N ASN A 87 10.07 4.71 -18.98
CA ASN A 87 8.87 5.55 -18.97
C ASN A 87 8.95 6.58 -17.81
N ILE A 88 8.44 7.81 -17.99
CA ILE A 88 8.44 8.87 -16.97
C ILE A 88 7.67 8.50 -15.70
N ILE A 89 6.71 7.57 -15.77
CA ILE A 89 6.03 7.03 -14.59
C ILE A 89 6.66 5.74 -14.06
N ASN A 90 7.81 5.30 -14.59
CA ASN A 90 8.47 4.05 -14.19
C ASN A 90 9.34 4.21 -12.93
N ASP A 91 8.69 4.54 -11.81
CA ASP A 91 9.35 4.61 -10.52
C ASP A 91 8.42 4.20 -9.39
N GLY A 92 9.01 3.94 -8.24
CA GLY A 92 8.32 3.43 -7.07
C GLY A 92 9.26 2.90 -6.00
N VAL A 93 8.70 2.36 -4.92
CA VAL A 93 9.47 1.88 -3.77
C VAL A 93 8.82 0.65 -3.16
N THR A 94 9.66 -0.25 -2.65
CA THR A 94 9.19 -1.33 -1.77
C THR A 94 9.22 -0.83 -0.33
N ILE A 95 8.10 -0.97 0.38
CA ILE A 95 7.97 -0.64 1.80
C ILE A 95 7.70 -1.92 2.60
N ARG A 96 8.23 -1.99 3.83
CA ARG A 96 7.96 -3.08 4.77
C ARG A 96 7.68 -2.55 6.18
N GLY A 97 6.79 -3.20 6.90
CA GLY A 97 6.41 -2.86 8.28
C GLY A 97 5.08 -3.51 8.63
N GLN A 98 4.81 -3.72 9.92
CA GLN A 98 3.58 -4.38 10.39
C GLN A 98 3.31 -5.74 9.72
N ASP A 99 4.38 -6.52 9.49
CA ASP A 99 4.35 -7.79 8.75
C ASP A 99 3.88 -7.71 7.28
N LEU A 100 3.78 -6.49 6.74
CA LEU A 100 3.42 -6.24 5.35
C LEU A 100 4.66 -5.98 4.49
N CYS A 101 4.57 -6.41 3.24
CA CYS A 101 5.49 -6.04 2.17
C CYS A 101 4.68 -5.53 1.00
N VAL A 102 4.89 -4.26 0.63
CA VAL A 102 4.09 -3.58 -0.38
C VAL A 102 5.02 -2.87 -1.36
N ARG A 103 4.71 -2.96 -2.65
CA ARG A 103 5.28 -2.15 -3.72
C ARG A 103 4.30 -1.03 -4.02
N LEU A 104 4.78 0.21 -3.96
CA LEU A 104 4.06 1.40 -4.40
C LEU A 104 4.66 1.88 -5.72
N PHE A 105 3.89 1.85 -6.80
CA PHE A 105 4.31 2.32 -8.11
C PHE A 105 3.72 3.68 -8.47
N TYR A 106 4.30 4.28 -9.51
CA TYR A 106 3.92 5.58 -10.08
C TYR A 106 4.14 6.75 -9.11
N ILE A 107 5.09 6.58 -8.18
CA ILE A 107 5.51 7.62 -7.26
C ILE A 107 6.99 7.91 -7.44
N ARG A 108 7.41 9.14 -7.17
CA ARG A 108 8.80 9.52 -6.98
C ARG A 108 9.08 9.65 -5.48
N PRO A 109 9.71 8.65 -4.84
CA PRO A 109 10.07 8.73 -3.44
C PRO A 109 11.10 9.82 -3.19
N VAL A 110 11.09 10.42 -2.00
CA VAL A 110 12.14 11.35 -1.54
C VAL A 110 13.48 10.61 -1.38
N ARG A 111 13.42 9.35 -0.95
CA ARG A 111 14.57 8.43 -0.80
C ARG A 111 14.08 6.99 -0.95
N PHE A 112 15.02 6.04 -1.07
CA PHE A 112 14.71 4.62 -1.31
C PHE A 112 15.11 3.67 -0.17
N SER A 113 15.72 4.18 0.89
CA SER A 113 16.16 3.40 2.07
C SER A 113 15.91 4.19 3.36
N GLY A 114 15.89 3.45 4.48
CA GLY A 114 15.72 4.02 5.82
C GLY A 114 14.28 3.99 6.34
N TRP A 115 14.12 4.37 7.60
CA TRP A 115 12.84 4.37 8.32
C TRP A 115 11.98 5.60 7.97
N VAL A 116 10.66 5.41 7.94
CA VAL A 116 9.67 6.47 7.73
C VAL A 116 8.49 6.21 8.66
N ARG A 117 8.08 7.23 9.41
CA ARG A 117 6.93 7.12 10.32
C ARG A 117 5.61 7.28 9.56
N LYS A 118 4.55 6.65 10.06
CA LYS A 118 3.18 6.79 9.56
C LYS A 118 2.81 8.26 9.37
N GLY A 119 2.21 8.60 8.23
CA GLY A 119 1.80 9.96 7.88
C GLY A 119 2.93 10.89 7.40
N GLN A 120 4.19 10.49 7.53
CA GLN A 120 5.32 11.24 6.97
C GLN A 120 5.31 11.15 5.43
N ARG A 121 5.78 12.19 4.76
CA ARG A 121 5.88 12.24 3.30
C ARG A 121 6.86 11.18 2.78
N LEU A 122 6.37 10.31 1.90
CA LEU A 122 7.15 9.35 1.13
C LEU A 122 7.66 9.95 -0.17
N GLY A 123 6.86 10.79 -0.83
CA GLY A 123 7.17 11.23 -2.19
C GLY A 123 6.07 12.08 -2.80
N ILE A 124 6.00 12.02 -4.13
CA ILE A 124 4.93 12.61 -4.94
C ILE A 124 4.44 11.61 -5.99
N MET A 125 3.18 11.76 -6.38
CA MET A 125 2.60 11.06 -7.52
C MET A 125 3.26 11.53 -8.82
N LEU A 126 3.63 10.60 -9.70
CA LEU A 126 4.19 10.91 -11.02
C LEU A 126 3.10 11.35 -12.00
N PRO A 127 3.44 12.06 -13.09
CA PRO A 127 2.45 12.61 -14.01
C PRO A 127 1.85 11.54 -14.93
N MET A 128 0.85 10.82 -14.44
CA MET A 128 0.22 9.73 -15.16
C MET A 128 -0.56 10.20 -16.39
N GLN A 129 -1.15 11.40 -16.33
CA GLN A 129 -1.91 11.96 -17.46
C GLN A 129 -1.04 12.19 -18.70
N LYS A 130 0.28 12.36 -18.53
CA LYS A 130 1.20 12.52 -19.67
C LYS A 130 1.40 11.23 -20.47
N ILE A 131 1.12 10.07 -19.88
CA ILE A 131 1.28 8.75 -20.50
C ILE A 131 -0.07 8.16 -20.88
N TYR A 132 -1.08 8.33 -20.02
CA TYR A 132 -2.43 7.85 -20.25
C TYR A 132 -3.43 9.00 -20.07
N PRO A 133 -3.56 9.92 -21.05
CA PRO A 133 -4.53 11.00 -20.96
C PRO A 133 -5.94 10.46 -20.70
N GLY A 134 -6.63 10.98 -19.69
CA GLY A 134 -8.00 10.56 -19.34
C GLY A 134 -8.10 9.28 -18.51
N ILE A 135 -6.99 8.70 -18.05
CA ILE A 135 -7.03 7.67 -17.00
C ILE A 135 -7.38 8.34 -15.67
N THR A 136 -7.99 7.64 -14.73
CA THR A 136 -8.02 8.15 -13.36
C THR A 136 -6.61 8.00 -12.77
N SER A 137 -5.91 9.09 -12.48
CA SER A 137 -4.56 9.03 -11.88
C SER A 137 -4.59 8.30 -10.53
N HIS A 138 -3.62 7.41 -10.31
CA HIS A 138 -3.61 6.52 -9.14
C HIS A 138 -2.22 6.05 -8.75
N ILE A 139 -2.05 5.70 -7.47
CA ILE A 139 -0.91 4.91 -6.99
C ILE A 139 -1.30 3.44 -7.13
N HIS A 140 -0.49 2.66 -7.85
CA HIS A 140 -0.68 1.19 -7.88
C HIS A 140 -0.01 0.59 -6.64
N LEU A 141 -0.85 0.06 -5.75
CA LEU A 141 -0.46 -0.60 -4.51
C LEU A 141 -0.53 -2.11 -4.73
N GLN A 142 0.60 -2.79 -4.52
CA GLN A 142 0.70 -4.22 -4.74
C GLN A 142 1.43 -4.93 -3.62
N MET A 143 0.84 -5.98 -3.07
CA MET A 143 1.52 -6.85 -2.11
C MET A 143 2.70 -7.57 -2.78
N CYS A 144 3.81 -7.75 -2.07
CA CYS A 144 5.00 -8.42 -2.60
C CYS A 144 4.73 -9.88 -2.99
N ASP A 145 3.79 -10.53 -2.30
CA ASP A 145 3.32 -11.90 -2.52
C ASP A 145 2.14 -11.99 -3.51
N TRP A 146 1.72 -10.86 -4.09
CA TRP A 146 0.61 -10.76 -5.05
C TRP A 146 -0.79 -11.05 -4.47
N SER A 147 -0.93 -11.13 -3.15
CA SER A 147 -2.23 -11.23 -2.48
C SER A 147 -3.07 -9.95 -2.64
N ASP A 148 -4.38 -10.07 -2.38
CA ASP A 148 -5.32 -8.94 -2.45
C ASP A 148 -5.06 -7.93 -1.32
N PRO A 149 -4.67 -6.67 -1.64
CA PRO A 149 -4.41 -5.66 -0.62
C PRO A 149 -5.67 -5.00 -0.05
N THR A 150 -6.87 -5.27 -0.60
CA THR A 150 -8.12 -4.54 -0.31
C THR A 150 -8.47 -4.51 1.18
N LYS A 151 -8.19 -5.59 1.91
CA LYS A 151 -8.45 -5.70 3.35
C LYS A 151 -7.65 -4.72 4.22
N TYR A 152 -6.58 -4.12 3.68
CA TYR A 152 -5.74 -3.17 4.42
C TYR A 152 -6.10 -1.71 4.12
N VAL A 153 -6.99 -1.43 3.16
CA VAL A 153 -7.31 -0.08 2.69
C VAL A 153 -8.63 0.42 3.25
#